data_AF-A0A8A8DHY6-F1
#
_entry.id   AF-A0A8A8DHY6-F1
#
_cell.length_a   1.000
_cell.length_b   1.000
_cell.length_c   1.000
_cell.angle_alpha   90.00
_cell.angle_beta   90.00
_cell.angle_gamma   90.00
#
_symmetry.space_group_name_H-M   'P 1'
#
loop_
_entity.id
_entity.type
_entity.pdbx_description
1 polymer ?
#
loop_
_entity_poly.entity_id
_entity_poly.type
_entity_poly.pdbx_seq_one_letter_code
_entity_poly.pdbx_strand_id
1 'polypeptide(L)'
;MQSNSRILLENEEIEGDAIDADDLDTTVQVDVETGRIMFHAAWALTPEAPPEAARHAVVLALDCDTMERYADLDDGARMRVHAMLHEAVQQTLDQLPDTDEHLTLTVELTDAMLDAARHLQ
;
A
#
# COMPACT_ATOMS: atom_id res chain seq x y z
N MET A 1 16.31 -26.57 -17.61
CA MET A 1 15.89 -26.33 -16.22
C MET A 1 15.51 -24.86 -16.15
N GLN A 2 14.22 -24.55 -16.18
CA GLN A 2 13.72 -23.18 -16.02
C GLN A 2 12.85 -23.18 -14.77
N SER A 3 13.35 -22.58 -13.70
CA SER A 3 12.61 -22.39 -12.46
C SER A 3 11.87 -21.06 -12.55
N ASN A 4 10.56 -21.12 -12.80
CA ASN A 4 9.66 -19.99 -12.57
C ASN A 4 9.10 -20.14 -11.16
N SER A 5 9.76 -19.52 -10.17
CA SER A 5 9.17 -19.35 -8.84
C SER A 5 8.26 -18.13 -8.89
N ARG A 6 7.01 -18.34 -9.31
CA ARG A 6 5.93 -17.39 -9.01
C ARG A 6 5.56 -17.63 -7.55
N ILE A 7 5.93 -16.69 -6.68
CA ILE A 7 5.41 -16.65 -5.31
C ILE A 7 3.96 -16.20 -5.44
N LEU A 8 3.06 -17.19 -5.52
CA LEU A 8 1.63 -16.98 -5.34
C LEU A 8 1.43 -16.89 -3.83
N LEU A 9 1.32 -15.67 -3.30
CA LEU A 9 0.80 -15.47 -1.95
C LEU A 9 -0.65 -15.95 -1.99
N GLU A 10 -0.90 -17.14 -1.44
CA GLU A 10 -2.24 -17.62 -1.17
C GLU A 10 -2.85 -16.66 -0.15
N ASN A 11 -3.65 -15.72 -0.63
CA ASN A 11 -4.44 -14.83 0.18
C ASN A 11 -5.41 -15.69 1.01
N GLU A 12 -5.13 -15.84 2.31
CA GLU A 12 -6.14 -16.25 3.27
C GLU A 12 -7.33 -15.30 3.16
N GLU A 13 -8.50 -15.89 2.97
CA GLU A 13 -9.82 -15.28 2.80
C GLU A 13 -10.13 -14.36 3.99
N ILE A 14 -9.67 -13.11 3.92
CA ILE A 14 -10.24 -12.02 4.70
C ILE A 14 -11.58 -11.75 4.04
N GLU A 15 -12.66 -11.99 4.79
CA GLU A 15 -14.06 -11.76 4.41
C GLU A 15 -14.33 -10.24 4.27
N GLY A 16 -13.64 -9.62 3.32
CA GLY A 16 -13.90 -8.31 2.74
C GLY A 16 -14.05 -8.55 1.25
N ASP A 17 -15.11 -7.97 0.66
CA ASP A 17 -15.46 -8.03 -0.77
C ASP A 17 -14.23 -8.30 -1.64
N ALA A 18 -14.24 -9.42 -2.37
CA ALA A 18 -13.12 -9.82 -3.22
C ALA A 18 -12.93 -8.73 -4.28
N ILE A 19 -12.09 -7.74 -3.95
CA ILE A 19 -11.69 -6.68 -4.87
C ILE A 19 -11.07 -7.42 -6.03
N ASP A 20 -11.77 -7.41 -7.17
CA ASP A 20 -11.34 -8.09 -8.37
C ASP A 20 -9.95 -7.56 -8.71
N ALA A 21 -8.92 -8.40 -8.51
CA ALA A 21 -7.53 -7.98 -8.60
C ALA A 21 -7.15 -7.50 -10.00
N ASP A 22 -8.02 -7.73 -10.99
CA ASP A 22 -7.91 -7.25 -12.36
C ASP A 22 -8.08 -5.71 -12.49
N ASP A 23 -8.62 -5.01 -11.47
CA ASP A 23 -8.84 -3.55 -11.49
C ASP A 23 -7.83 -2.75 -10.65
N LEU A 24 -6.81 -3.42 -10.08
CA LEU A 24 -5.75 -2.81 -9.28
C LEU A 24 -4.45 -2.68 -10.08
N ASP A 25 -4.08 -1.45 -10.44
CA ASP A 25 -2.78 -1.18 -11.06
C ASP A 25 -1.74 -0.91 -9.96
N THR A 26 -0.82 -1.86 -9.77
CA THR A 26 0.28 -1.73 -8.81
C THR A 26 1.61 -1.57 -9.53
N THR A 27 2.29 -0.46 -9.27
CA THR A 27 3.66 -0.23 -9.77
C THR A 27 4.62 0.06 -8.63
N VAL A 28 5.88 -0.38 -8.77
CA VAL A 28 6.93 -0.14 -7.79
C VAL A 28 8.04 0.65 -8.47
N GLN A 29 8.44 1.75 -7.85
CA GLN A 29 9.53 2.61 -8.31
C GLN A 29 10.60 2.69 -7.24
N VAL A 30 11.87 2.61 -7.65
CA VAL A 30 13.02 2.76 -6.76
C VAL A 30 13.86 3.92 -7.27
N ASP A 31 14.01 4.93 -6.44
CA ASP A 31 14.97 6.01 -6.65
C ASP A 31 16.34 5.53 -6.17
N VAL A 32 17.23 5.27 -7.12
CA VAL A 32 18.58 4.76 -6.86
C VAL A 32 19.49 5.83 -6.25
N GLU A 33 19.19 7.12 -6.44
CA GLU A 33 20.00 8.21 -5.87
C GLU A 33 19.69 8.42 -4.39
N THR A 34 18.42 8.30 -4.00
CA THR A 34 17.98 8.55 -2.62
C THR A 34 17.76 7.27 -1.81
N GLY A 35 17.65 6.11 -2.46
CA GLY A 35 17.29 4.85 -1.81
C GLY A 35 15.82 4.76 -1.41
N ARG A 36 14.96 5.64 -1.95
CA ARG A 36 13.52 5.62 -1.72
C ARG A 36 12.82 4.61 -2.62
N ILE A 37 11.87 3.90 -2.04
CA ILE A 37 10.98 2.97 -2.70
C ILE A 37 9.57 3.54 -2.64
N MET A 38 8.87 3.58 -3.77
CA MET A 38 7.49 4.03 -3.89
C MET A 38 6.64 2.91 -4.45
N PHE A 39 5.64 2.48 -3.69
CA PHE A 39 4.60 1.55 -4.12
C PHE A 39 3.38 2.37 -4.49
N HIS A 40 3.04 2.38 -5.76
CA HIS A 40 1.84 3.01 -6.27
C HIS A 40 0.77 1.96 -6.45
N ALA A 41 -0.37 2.16 -5.80
CA ALA A 41 -1.57 1.36 -5.97
C ALA A 41 -2.70 2.29 -6.42
N ALA A 42 -3.13 2.15 -7.68
CA ALA A 42 -4.27 2.85 -8.23
C ALA A 42 -5.42 1.86 -8.44
N TRP A 43 -6.63 2.27 -8.07
CA TRP A 43 -7.82 1.44 -8.23
C TRP A 43 -8.94 2.27 -8.77
N ALA A 44 -9.97 1.58 -9.25
CA ALA A 44 -11.16 2.18 -9.78
C ALA A 44 -12.35 2.30 -8.81
N LEU A 45 -12.92 3.50 -8.62
CA LEU A 45 -14.25 3.77 -8.03
C LEU A 45 -15.41 2.93 -8.59
N THR A 46 -15.46 2.61 -9.89
CA THR A 46 -16.52 1.75 -10.47
C THR A 46 -16.00 0.86 -11.60
N PRO A 47 -16.33 -0.43 -11.69
CA PRO A 47 -15.79 -1.31 -12.74
C PRO A 47 -16.16 -0.89 -14.17
N GLU A 48 -17.15 0.00 -14.37
CA GLU A 48 -17.64 0.43 -15.69
C GLU A 48 -17.09 1.76 -16.22
N ALA A 49 -16.34 2.56 -15.44
CA ALA A 49 -15.92 3.85 -16.00
C ALA A 49 -14.75 3.73 -16.97
N PRO A 50 -14.65 4.67 -17.94
CA PRO A 50 -13.57 4.68 -18.92
C PRO A 50 -12.19 4.59 -18.27
N PRO A 51 -11.16 4.05 -18.97
CA PRO A 51 -9.78 4.01 -18.48
C PRO A 51 -9.23 5.40 -18.10
N GLU A 52 -9.74 6.45 -18.78
CA GLU A 52 -9.41 7.86 -18.52
C GLU A 52 -10.12 8.43 -17.28
N ALA A 53 -11.16 7.74 -16.78
CA ALA A 53 -11.98 8.15 -15.64
C ALA A 53 -11.52 7.48 -14.33
N ALA A 54 -10.39 6.77 -14.35
CA ALA A 54 -9.87 6.06 -13.20
C ALA A 54 -8.67 6.71 -12.53
N ARG A 55 -8.56 6.90 -11.22
CA ARG A 55 -9.42 6.91 -10.01
C ARG A 55 -8.40 6.91 -8.85
N HIS A 56 -8.82 7.05 -7.61
CA HIS A 56 -7.90 7.29 -6.49
C HIS A 56 -6.66 6.38 -6.47
N ALA A 57 -5.53 6.96 -6.06
CA ALA A 57 -4.27 6.25 -5.93
C ALA A 57 -3.64 6.52 -4.57
N VAL A 58 -2.99 5.50 -4.01
CA VAL A 58 -2.13 5.63 -2.84
C VAL A 58 -0.70 5.31 -3.24
N VAL A 59 0.21 6.20 -2.88
CA VAL A 59 1.65 6.01 -2.99
C VAL A 59 2.20 5.78 -1.60
N LEU A 60 2.65 4.55 -1.32
CA LEU A 60 3.40 4.24 -0.11
C LEU A 60 4.89 4.45 -0.38
N ALA A 61 5.49 5.43 0.30
CA ALA A 61 6.91 5.72 0.22
C ALA A 61 7.64 5.20 1.47
N LEU A 62 8.80 4.56 1.26
CA LEU A 62 9.69 4.11 2.33
C LEU A 62 11.13 4.02 1.83
N ASP A 63 12.08 4.18 2.73
CA ASP A 63 13.49 3.99 2.42
C ASP A 63 13.84 2.49 2.42
N CYS A 64 14.90 2.09 1.70
CA CYS A 64 15.39 0.71 1.68
C CYS A 64 15.66 0.15 3.09
N ASP A 65 16.23 0.95 3.98
CA ASP A 65 16.52 0.55 5.36
C ASP A 65 15.21 0.29 6.15
N THR A 66 14.20 1.13 5.93
CA THR A 66 12.87 0.93 6.53
C THR A 66 12.18 -0.31 5.96
N MET A 67 12.37 -0.61 4.67
CA MET A 67 11.89 -1.86 4.07
C MET A 67 12.55 -3.10 4.69
N GLU A 68 13.86 -3.08 4.91
CA GLU A 68 14.58 -4.18 5.58
C GLU A 68 14.03 -4.39 6.99
N ARG A 69 13.87 -3.30 7.75
CA ARG A 69 13.27 -3.35 9.10
C ARG A 69 11.84 -3.86 9.11
N TYR A 70 11.05 -3.52 8.08
CA TYR A 70 9.69 -4.02 7.91
C TYR A 70 9.68 -5.53 7.62
N ALA A 71 10.61 -6.02 6.80
CA ALA A 71 10.75 -7.44 6.49
C ALA A 71 11.08 -8.27 7.75
N ASP A 72 11.85 -7.70 8.69
CA ASP A 72 12.21 -8.33 9.97
C ASP A 72 11.09 -8.34 11.02
N LEU A 73 9.93 -7.71 10.75
CA LEU A 73 8.80 -7.75 11.68
C LEU A 73 8.13 -9.13 11.72
N ASP A 74 7.65 -9.51 12.91
CA ASP A 74 6.71 -10.61 13.05
C ASP A 74 5.35 -10.25 12.44
N ASP A 75 4.52 -11.26 12.14
CA ASP A 75 3.24 -11.06 11.46
C ASP A 75 2.28 -10.17 12.26
N GLY A 76 2.34 -10.22 13.60
CA GLY A 76 1.53 -9.37 14.47
C GLY A 76 1.96 -7.90 14.42
N ALA A 77 3.26 -7.63 14.34
CA ALA A 77 3.81 -6.30 14.14
C ALA A 77 3.51 -5.78 12.73
N ARG A 78 3.61 -6.62 11.69
CA ARG A 78 3.20 -6.23 10.32
C ARG A 78 1.73 -5.87 10.26
N MET A 79 0.85 -6.67 10.88
CA MET A 79 -0.59 -6.38 10.93
C MET A 79 -0.89 -5.04 11.63
N ARG A 80 -0.14 -4.72 12.70
CA ARG A 80 -0.23 -3.42 13.37
C ARG A 80 0.24 -2.27 12.46
N VAL A 81 1.33 -2.44 11.72
CA VAL A 81 1.77 -1.44 10.72
C VAL A 81 0.70 -1.24 9.64
N HIS A 82 0.11 -2.31 9.12
CA HIS A 82 -0.99 -2.23 8.16
C HIS A 82 -2.18 -1.45 8.73
N ALA A 83 -2.59 -1.71 9.97
CA ALA A 83 -3.65 -0.97 10.62
C ALA A 83 -3.31 0.53 10.77
N MET A 84 -2.08 0.87 11.14
CA MET A 84 -1.62 2.26 11.24
C MET A 84 -1.60 2.96 9.88
N LEU A 85 -1.16 2.28 8.82
CA LEU A 85 -1.17 2.81 7.45
C LEU A 85 -2.61 3.03 6.96
N HIS A 86 -3.49 2.07 7.20
CA HIS A 86 -4.91 2.19 6.86
C HIS A 86 -5.55 3.39 7.58
N GLU A 87 -5.30 3.55 8.88
CA GLU A 87 -5.79 4.69 9.65
C GLU A 87 -5.24 6.02 9.10
N ALA A 88 -3.96 6.09 8.76
CA ALA A 88 -3.35 7.29 8.18
C ALA A 88 -3.96 7.67 6.83
N VAL A 89 -4.20 6.68 5.96
CA VAL A 89 -4.90 6.88 4.69
C VAL A 89 -6.32 7.37 4.94
N GLN A 90 -7.08 6.71 5.81
CA GLN A 90 -8.47 7.07 6.10
C GLN A 90 -8.59 8.48 6.68
N GLN A 91 -7.77 8.82 7.68
CA GLN A 91 -7.76 10.16 8.27
C GLN A 91 -7.44 11.25 7.25
N THR A 92 -6.60 10.94 6.26
CA THR A 92 -6.25 11.88 5.19
C THR A 92 -7.40 11.99 4.19
N LEU A 93 -8.06 10.89 3.84
CA LEU A 93 -9.26 10.88 3.01
C LEU A 93 -10.42 11.66 3.64
N ASP A 94 -10.67 11.49 4.94
CA ASP A 94 -11.73 12.20 5.67
C ASP A 94 -11.53 13.72 5.71
N GLN A 95 -10.30 14.19 5.48
CA GLN A 95 -9.95 15.62 5.46
C GLN A 95 -9.99 16.23 4.05
N LEU A 96 -10.07 15.39 3.01
CA LEU A 96 -10.13 15.86 1.63
C LEU A 96 -11.55 16.34 1.31
N PRO A 97 -11.69 17.45 0.55
CA PRO A 97 -13.00 17.87 0.08
C PRO A 97 -13.57 16.82 -0.88
N ASP A 98 -14.90 16.63 -0.87
CA ASP A 98 -15.63 15.82 -1.85
C ASP A 98 -15.50 16.48 -3.24
N THR A 99 -14.37 16.27 -3.89
CA THR A 99 -14.08 16.72 -5.26
C THR A 99 -13.93 15.51 -6.16
N ASP A 100 -14.62 15.53 -7.31
CA ASP A 100 -14.54 14.52 -8.40
C ASP A 100 -13.16 14.50 -9.13
N GLU A 101 -12.10 15.00 -8.49
CA GLU A 101 -10.77 15.05 -9.08
C GLU A 101 -9.97 13.79 -8.74
N HIS A 102 -9.05 13.40 -9.64
CA HIS A 102 -8.13 12.28 -9.41
C HIS A 102 -7.22 12.57 -8.22
N LEU A 103 -7.51 11.96 -7.07
CA LEU A 103 -6.71 12.09 -5.86
C LEU A 103 -5.58 11.05 -5.82
N THR A 104 -4.35 11.52 -5.74
CA THR A 104 -3.18 10.69 -5.38
C THR A 104 -2.71 11.06 -3.99
N LEU A 105 -2.76 10.10 -3.08
CA LEU A 105 -2.43 10.26 -1.67
C LEU A 105 -1.08 9.61 -1.39
N THR A 106 -0.12 10.38 -0.89
CA THR A 106 1.20 9.84 -0.53
C THR A 106 1.26 9.60 0.98
N VAL A 107 1.56 8.37 1.38
CA VAL A 107 1.82 7.99 2.78
C VAL A 107 3.26 7.54 2.91
N GLU A 108 3.93 7.99 3.95
CA GLU A 108 5.28 7.53 4.27
C GLU A 108 5.23 6.47 5.39
N LEU A 109 5.84 5.31 5.15
CA LEU A 109 6.15 4.38 6.23
C LEU A 109 7.48 4.79 6.84
N THR A 110 7.46 5.08 8.15
CA THR A 110 8.64 5.56 8.87
C THR A 110 9.10 4.55 9.91
N ASP A 111 10.38 4.64 10.28
CA ASP A 111 10.97 3.86 11.36
C ASP A 111 10.22 3.99 12.69
N ALA A 112 9.68 5.18 12.98
CA ALA A 112 8.89 5.41 14.19
C ALA A 112 7.58 4.59 14.18
N MET A 113 6.95 4.40 13.02
CA MET A 113 5.77 3.54 12.90
C MET A 113 6.13 2.07 13.11
N LEU A 114 7.28 1.62 12.58
CA LEU A 114 7.77 0.26 12.83
C LEU A 114 8.06 0.03 14.31
N ASP A 115 8.68 1.00 14.97
CA ASP A 115 8.98 0.92 16.39
C ASP A 115 7.69 0.94 17.22
N ALA A 116 6.74 1.83 16.93
CA ALA A 116 5.43 1.83 17.59
C ALA A 116 4.73 0.47 17.42
N ALA A 117 4.73 -0.08 16.21
CA ALA A 117 4.12 -1.37 15.92
C ALA A 117 4.78 -2.53 16.68
N ARG A 118 6.08 -2.47 17.02
CA ARG A 118 6.71 -3.49 17.88
C ARG A 118 6.27 -3.41 19.34
N HIS A 119 6.02 -2.20 19.85
CA HIS A 119 5.77 -1.96 21.28
C HIS A 119 4.29 -2.01 21.69
N LEU A 120 3.35 -1.99 20.75
CA LEU A 120 1.90 -2.07 21.01
C LEU A 120 1.44 -3.50 21.35
N GLN A 121 1.91 -4.07 22.46
CA GLN A 121 1.51 -5.42 22.91
C GLN A 121 0.11 -5.46 23.52
#